data_AF-A0A4S8RR57-F1
#
_entry.id   AF-A0A4S8RR57-F1
#
_cell.length_a   1.000
_cell.length_b   1.000
_cell.length_c   1.000
_cell.angle_alpha   90.00
_cell.angle_beta   90.00
_cell.angle_gamma   90.00
#
_symmetry.space_group_name_H-M   'P 1'
#
loop_
_entity.id
_entity.type
_entity.pdbx_description
1 polymer ?
#
loop_
_entity_poly.entity_id
_entity_poly.type
_entity_poly.pdbx_seq_one_letter_code
_entity_poly.pdbx_strand_id
1 'polypeptide(L)'
;MVIIKQLRRKKKISQTQLGEKIGVSLRTIQLYERKNANIPIKNLTKIAQYFDMTIAELHLREINDLGENYTKDQPFTKHGCVFYPLEHGKYLAMAPLVLVEWYNKYIEALDKPDKNDPKVPFQSAFIIDSVAKESHRIFEISGDSMNDGSIHAIPNKAFVLGLGQKKEWLVKNDDTLWNKPYVLVCKDRITCKQLTGYRKETKALQCHNLNSSPEYQDFELPLEDVLQVFMIVKKQL
;
A
#
# COMPACT_ATOMS: atom_id res chain seq x y z
N MET A 1 -0.01 -27.46 -6.18
CA MET A 1 0.38 -26.07 -6.39
C MET A 1 1.56 -26.00 -7.35
N VAL A 2 1.30 -25.67 -8.61
CA VAL A 2 2.31 -25.47 -9.67
C VAL A 2 3.31 -24.37 -9.28
N ILE A 3 2.86 -23.33 -8.57
CA ILE A 3 3.70 -22.19 -8.17
C ILE A 3 4.89 -22.62 -7.30
N ILE A 4 4.75 -23.64 -6.44
CA ILE A 4 5.82 -24.14 -5.58
C ILE A 4 7.01 -24.63 -6.43
N LYS A 5 6.71 -25.34 -7.51
CA LYS A 5 7.71 -25.84 -8.46
C LYS A 5 8.44 -24.71 -9.15
N GLN A 6 7.73 -23.64 -9.52
CA GLN A 6 8.33 -22.47 -10.17
C GLN A 6 9.25 -21.70 -9.22
N LEU A 7 8.76 -21.38 -8.01
CA LEU A 7 9.54 -20.67 -6.99
C LEU A 7 10.83 -21.43 -6.64
N ARG A 8 10.72 -22.76 -6.50
CA ARG A 8 11.85 -23.65 -6.28
C ARG A 8 12.88 -23.57 -7.41
N ARG A 9 12.44 -23.63 -8.67
CA ARG A 9 13.31 -23.52 -9.85
C ARG A 9 13.97 -22.14 -9.94
N LYS A 10 13.26 -21.06 -9.59
CA LYS A 10 13.80 -19.69 -9.55
C LYS A 10 14.91 -19.53 -8.49
N LYS A 11 14.75 -20.15 -7.31
CA LYS A 11 15.82 -20.24 -6.28
C LYS A 11 16.91 -21.27 -6.63
N LYS A 12 16.83 -21.98 -7.76
CA LYS A 12 17.78 -23.00 -8.24
C LYS A 12 18.02 -24.16 -7.25
N ILE A 13 16.98 -24.60 -6.54
CA ILE A 13 17.08 -25.72 -5.59
C ILE A 13 16.32 -26.98 -6.08
N SER A 14 16.76 -28.15 -5.63
CA SER A 14 16.11 -29.44 -5.90
C SER A 14 14.88 -29.67 -5.02
N GLN A 15 14.02 -30.62 -5.41
CA GLN A 15 12.87 -30.99 -4.58
C GLN A 15 13.30 -31.55 -3.22
N THR A 16 14.41 -32.29 -3.19
CA THR A 16 15.02 -32.80 -1.95
C THR A 16 15.44 -31.66 -1.03
N GLN A 17 16.15 -30.66 -1.57
CA GLN A 17 16.60 -29.49 -0.82
C GLN A 17 15.42 -28.67 -0.27
N LEU A 18 14.35 -28.49 -1.06
CA LEU A 18 13.14 -27.83 -0.56
C LEU A 18 12.50 -28.64 0.57
N GLY A 19 12.42 -29.96 0.42
CA GLY A 19 11.93 -30.88 1.44
C GLY A 19 12.69 -30.76 2.76
N GLU A 20 14.02 -30.74 2.70
CA GLU A 20 14.89 -30.52 3.86
C GLU A 20 14.63 -29.17 4.53
N LYS A 21 14.47 -28.10 3.75
CA LYS A 21 14.24 -26.74 4.28
C LYS A 21 12.90 -26.59 5.01
N ILE A 22 11.84 -27.23 4.53
CA ILE A 22 10.51 -27.15 5.16
C ILE A 22 10.22 -28.35 6.08
N GLY A 23 11.14 -29.31 6.17
CA GLY A 23 11.05 -30.50 7.03
C GLY A 23 10.00 -31.51 6.55
N VAL A 24 9.99 -31.85 5.26
CA VAL A 24 9.14 -32.91 4.68
C VAL A 24 9.91 -33.77 3.68
N SER A 25 9.38 -34.96 3.36
CA SER A 25 10.03 -35.88 2.41
C SER A 25 10.02 -35.35 0.97
N LEU A 26 10.94 -35.84 0.13
CA LEU A 26 10.93 -35.63 -1.33
C LEU A 26 9.56 -35.97 -1.94
N ARG A 27 8.97 -37.10 -1.53
CA ARG A 27 7.67 -37.57 -2.02
C ARG A 27 6.55 -36.58 -1.68
N THR A 28 6.64 -35.94 -0.51
CA THR A 28 5.71 -34.90 -0.09
C THR A 28 5.81 -33.66 -0.96
N ILE A 29 7.03 -33.20 -1.29
CA ILE A 29 7.23 -32.09 -2.23
C ILE A 29 6.68 -32.41 -3.62
N GLN A 30 6.94 -33.61 -4.13
CA GLN A 30 6.39 -34.07 -5.41
C GLN A 30 4.86 -34.06 -5.42
N LEU A 31 4.21 -34.40 -4.30
CA LEU A 31 2.76 -34.31 -4.15
C LEU A 31 2.29 -32.86 -4.16
N TYR A 32 2.96 -31.98 -3.41
CA TYR A 32 2.63 -30.56 -3.30
C TYR A 32 2.77 -29.80 -4.62
N GLU A 33 3.72 -30.19 -5.47
CA GLU A 33 3.94 -29.56 -6.79
C GLU A 33 2.93 -29.98 -7.88
N ARG A 34 1.99 -30.89 -7.59
CA ARG A 34 0.94 -31.30 -8.54
C ARG A 34 -0.18 -30.28 -8.63
N LYS A 35 -0.87 -30.19 -9.78
CA LYS A 35 -2.11 -29.39 -9.89
C LYS A 35 -3.13 -29.86 -8.84
N ASN A 36 -3.86 -28.92 -8.24
CA ASN A 36 -4.89 -29.17 -7.22
C ASN A 36 -4.42 -29.96 -5.98
N ALA A 37 -3.12 -29.91 -5.66
CA ALA A 37 -2.61 -30.54 -4.45
C ALA A 37 -3.25 -29.94 -3.19
N ASN A 38 -3.84 -30.80 -2.35
CA ASN A 38 -4.30 -30.41 -1.03
C ASN A 38 -3.10 -30.39 -0.06
N ILE A 39 -2.68 -29.19 0.36
CA ILE A 39 -1.51 -28.98 1.21
C ILE A 39 -2.00 -28.60 2.62
N PRO A 40 -1.64 -29.33 3.68
CA PRO A 40 -1.99 -28.95 5.04
C PRO A 40 -1.50 -27.54 5.38
N ILE A 41 -2.34 -26.74 6.04
CA ILE A 41 -2.06 -25.32 6.34
C ILE A 41 -0.68 -25.12 7.00
N LYS A 42 -0.33 -26.00 7.95
CA LYS A 42 0.97 -26.01 8.63
C LYS A 42 2.16 -26.05 7.66
N ASN A 43 2.07 -26.88 6.62
CA ASN A 43 3.13 -27.01 5.63
C ASN A 43 3.10 -25.88 4.62
N LEU A 44 1.90 -25.39 4.28
CA LEU A 44 1.73 -24.21 3.44
C LEU A 44 2.34 -22.96 4.10
N THR A 45 2.18 -22.78 5.41
CA THR A 45 2.84 -21.70 6.18
C THR A 45 4.36 -21.78 6.07
N LYS A 46 4.95 -22.98 6.21
CA LYS A 46 6.41 -23.16 6.09
C LYS A 46 6.91 -22.86 4.68
N ILE A 47 6.15 -23.27 3.66
CA ILE A 47 6.46 -22.95 2.26
C ILE A 47 6.42 -21.44 2.05
N ALA A 48 5.37 -20.78 2.55
CA ALA A 48 5.21 -19.32 2.45
C ALA A 48 6.38 -18.58 3.11
N GLN A 49 6.72 -18.95 4.34
CA GLN A 49 7.87 -18.42 5.08
C GLN A 49 9.20 -18.64 4.33
N TYR A 50 9.42 -19.83 3.77
CA TYR A 50 10.66 -20.14 3.03
C TYR A 50 10.83 -19.27 1.77
N PHE A 51 9.72 -18.85 1.15
CA PHE A 51 9.71 -17.99 -0.02
C PHE A 51 9.50 -16.51 0.31
N ASP A 52 9.52 -16.13 1.59
CA ASP A 52 9.30 -14.76 2.07
C ASP A 52 7.96 -14.19 1.58
N MET A 53 6.91 -15.03 1.64
CA MET A 53 5.56 -14.74 1.16
C MET A 53 4.51 -15.08 2.22
N THR A 54 3.32 -14.53 2.03
CA THR A 54 2.09 -14.96 2.71
C THR A 54 1.42 -16.13 1.98
N ILE A 55 0.54 -16.85 2.69
CA ILE A 55 -0.28 -17.91 2.08
C ILE A 55 -1.19 -17.34 0.98
N ALA A 56 -1.73 -16.14 1.19
CA ALA A 56 -2.56 -15.46 0.21
C ALA A 56 -1.79 -15.20 -1.10
N GLU A 57 -0.55 -14.71 -1.01
CA GLU A 57 0.28 -14.49 -2.20
C GLU A 57 0.63 -15.79 -2.94
N LEU A 58 0.84 -16.91 -2.22
CA LEU A 58 1.03 -18.21 -2.86
C LEU A 58 -0.22 -18.59 -3.67
N HIS A 59 -1.42 -18.46 -3.10
CA HIS A 59 -2.67 -18.79 -3.79
C HIS A 59 -2.96 -17.86 -4.97
N LEU A 60 -2.73 -16.57 -4.81
CA LEU A 60 -2.92 -15.59 -5.89
C LEU A 60 -2.05 -15.93 -7.11
N ARG A 61 -0.79 -16.32 -6.86
CA ARG A 61 0.13 -16.73 -7.94
C ARG A 61 -0.26 -18.06 -8.58
N GLU A 62 -0.77 -19.02 -7.80
CA GLU A 62 -1.28 -20.29 -8.35
C GLU A 62 -2.47 -20.06 -9.29
N ILE A 63 -3.38 -19.15 -8.94
CA ILE A 63 -4.53 -18.79 -9.78
C ILE A 63 -4.05 -18.13 -11.09
N ASN A 64 -3.06 -17.24 -11.01
CA ASN A 64 -2.50 -16.57 -12.19
C ASN A 64 -1.76 -17.52 -13.15
N ASP A 65 -1.18 -18.62 -12.65
CA ASP A 65 -0.50 -19.65 -13.48
C ASP A 65 -1.47 -20.68 -14.10
N LEU A 66 -2.68 -20.82 -13.53
CA LEU A 66 -3.73 -21.72 -14.05
C LEU A 66 -4.61 -21.05 -15.11
N GLY A 67 -4.63 -19.71 -15.14
CA GLY A 67 -5.12 -18.94 -16.26
C GLY A 67 -4.15 -19.04 -17.43
N GLU A 68 -4.67 -19.26 -18.63
CA GLU A 68 -3.92 -19.16 -19.87
C GLU A 68 -3.16 -17.83 -19.94
N ASN A 69 -2.09 -17.81 -20.75
CA ASN A 69 -1.18 -16.67 -21.00
C ASN A 69 -1.87 -15.35 -21.39
N TYR A 70 -2.51 -14.67 -20.44
CA TYR A 70 -3.18 -13.38 -20.65
C TYR A 70 -2.82 -12.36 -19.57
N THR A 71 -1.54 -12.26 -19.22
CA THR A 71 -0.86 -10.98 -19.05
C THR A 71 0.62 -11.18 -19.38
N LYS A 72 1.13 -10.46 -20.40
CA LYS A 72 2.56 -10.48 -20.74
C LYS A 72 3.45 -9.96 -19.62
N ASP A 73 2.86 -9.25 -18.65
CA ASP A 73 3.56 -8.57 -17.59
C ASP A 73 3.46 -9.36 -16.28
N GLN A 74 4.61 -9.77 -15.76
CA GLN A 74 4.69 -10.44 -14.45
C GLN A 74 4.45 -9.42 -13.32
N PRO A 75 3.90 -9.86 -12.17
CA PRO A 75 3.84 -9.01 -10.98
C PRO A 75 5.22 -8.48 -10.61
N PHE A 76 5.27 -7.21 -10.21
CA PHE A 76 6.52 -6.54 -9.88
C PHE A 76 6.39 -5.73 -8.60
N THR A 77 7.52 -5.58 -7.90
CA THR A 77 7.59 -4.83 -6.64
C THR A 77 8.24 -3.47 -6.89
N LYS A 78 7.67 -2.43 -6.32
CA LYS A 78 8.21 -1.06 -6.36
C LYS A 78 7.83 -0.31 -5.09
N HIS A 79 8.82 0.29 -4.43
CA HIS A 79 8.63 1.04 -3.16
C HIS A 79 7.80 0.29 -2.10
N GLY A 80 8.07 -1.00 -1.90
CA GLY A 80 7.35 -1.84 -0.92
C GLY A 80 5.91 -2.21 -1.32
N CYS A 81 5.46 -1.79 -2.50
CA CYS A 81 4.17 -2.17 -3.08
C CYS A 81 4.37 -3.27 -4.12
N VAL A 82 3.37 -4.15 -4.27
CA VAL A 82 3.35 -5.19 -5.30
C VAL A 82 2.24 -4.88 -6.29
N PHE A 83 2.59 -4.81 -7.57
CA PHE A 83 1.67 -4.52 -8.66
C PHE A 83 1.42 -5.79 -9.45
N TYR A 84 0.15 -6.18 -9.59
CA TYR A 84 -0.27 -7.27 -10.45
C TYR A 84 -0.92 -6.66 -11.69
N PRO A 85 -0.28 -6.77 -12.87
CA PRO A 85 -0.89 -6.37 -14.13
C PRO A 85 -2.18 -7.15 -14.35
N LEU A 86 -3.22 -6.44 -14.77
CA LEU A 86 -4.52 -6.97 -15.15
C LEU A 86 -4.75 -6.69 -16.64
N GLU A 87 -5.83 -7.22 -17.20
CA GLU A 87 -6.25 -6.88 -18.56
C GLU A 87 -6.59 -5.39 -18.71
N HIS A 88 -6.55 -4.91 -19.96
CA HIS A 88 -6.88 -3.53 -20.34
C HIS A 88 -6.04 -2.44 -19.66
N GLY A 89 -4.77 -2.72 -19.36
CA GLY A 89 -3.83 -1.73 -18.82
C GLY A 89 -4.07 -1.36 -17.36
N LYS A 90 -4.88 -2.13 -16.63
CA LYS A 90 -5.12 -1.92 -15.20
C LYS A 90 -4.11 -2.70 -14.36
N TYR A 91 -3.98 -2.32 -13.10
CA TYR A 91 -3.11 -2.97 -12.13
C TYR A 91 -3.85 -3.14 -10.81
N LEU A 92 -3.71 -4.30 -10.16
CA LEU A 92 -4.01 -4.44 -8.74
C LEU A 92 -2.75 -4.03 -7.95
N ALA A 93 -2.82 -2.88 -7.29
CA ALA A 93 -1.74 -2.34 -6.47
C ALA A 93 -1.94 -2.73 -5.01
N MET A 94 -1.15 -3.70 -4.54
CA MET A 94 -1.03 -4.06 -3.13
C MET A 94 -0.06 -3.09 -2.45
N ALA A 95 -0.53 -2.30 -1.49
CA ALA A 95 0.26 -1.30 -0.79
C ALA A 95 0.11 -1.43 0.74
N PRO A 96 1.11 -0.97 1.52
CA PRO A 96 1.02 -0.94 2.98
C PRO A 96 -0.19 -0.13 3.45
N LEU A 97 -0.94 -0.67 4.41
CA LEU A 97 -2.16 -0.07 4.97
C LEU A 97 -1.93 0.41 6.40
N VAL A 98 -2.03 1.72 6.62
CA VAL A 98 -1.98 2.34 7.95
C VAL A 98 -3.41 2.49 8.48
N LEU A 99 -3.78 1.60 9.39
CA LEU A 99 -5.04 1.68 10.15
C LEU A 99 -5.00 2.80 11.18
N VAL A 100 -6.17 3.33 11.57
CA VAL A 100 -6.26 4.43 12.54
C VAL A 100 -5.60 4.07 13.88
N GLU A 101 -5.75 2.82 14.33
CA GLU A 101 -5.16 2.32 15.58
C GLU A 101 -3.62 2.24 15.52
N TRP A 102 -3.04 2.41 14.33
CA TRP A 102 -1.60 2.37 14.09
C TRP A 102 -0.97 3.75 13.82
N TYR A 103 -1.75 4.83 13.81
CA TYR A 103 -1.25 6.17 13.51
C TYR A 103 -0.10 6.59 14.42
N ASN A 104 -0.25 6.45 15.75
CA ASN A 104 0.80 6.86 16.70
C ASN A 104 2.10 6.07 16.47
N LYS A 105 2.00 4.75 16.32
CA LYS A 105 3.16 3.89 16.05
C LYS A 105 3.83 4.23 14.71
N TYR A 106 3.04 4.60 13.70
CA TYR A 106 3.55 5.01 12.40
C TYR A 106 4.33 6.33 12.50
N ILE A 107 3.80 7.32 13.20
CA ILE A 107 4.46 8.61 13.45
C ILE A 107 5.76 8.41 14.26
N GLU A 108 5.70 7.67 15.38
CA GLU A 108 6.87 7.37 16.23
C GLU A 108 7.99 6.67 15.45
N ALA A 109 7.64 5.83 14.47
CA ALA A 109 8.62 5.15 13.63
C ALA A 109 9.34 6.12 12.67
N LEU A 110 8.71 7.21 12.25
CA LEU A 110 9.29 8.23 11.37
C LEU A 110 10.22 9.19 12.11
N ASP A 111 10.05 9.35 13.43
CA ASP A 111 10.88 10.23 14.26
C ASP A 111 12.24 9.60 14.62
N LYS A 112 12.41 8.30 14.33
CA LYS A 112 13.67 7.59 14.62
C LYS A 112 14.79 8.04 13.68
N PRO A 113 16.05 8.10 14.18
CA PRO A 113 17.20 8.57 13.41
C PRO A 113 17.52 7.68 12.20
N ASP A 114 17.14 6.40 12.27
CA ASP A 114 17.22 5.47 11.15
C ASP A 114 15.95 5.59 10.31
N LYS A 115 15.92 6.61 9.42
CA LYS A 115 14.80 7.10 8.59
C LYS A 115 14.30 6.10 7.54
N ASN A 116 14.22 4.82 7.88
CA ASN A 116 13.63 3.81 7.01
C ASN A 116 12.11 3.96 7.01
N ASP A 117 11.50 3.63 5.87
CA ASP A 117 10.06 3.61 5.72
C ASP A 117 9.43 2.68 6.79
N PRO A 118 8.47 3.15 7.62
CA PRO A 118 7.93 2.34 8.71
C PRO A 118 7.40 0.99 8.21
N LYS A 119 7.79 -0.09 8.91
CA LYS A 119 7.23 -1.42 8.65
C LYS A 119 5.81 -1.48 9.17
N VAL A 120 4.85 -1.41 8.26
CA VAL A 120 3.42 -1.56 8.55
C VAL A 120 3.03 -3.02 8.29
N PRO A 121 2.39 -3.72 9.26
CA PRO A 121 2.11 -5.15 9.13
C PRO A 121 0.91 -5.45 8.23
N PHE A 122 0.13 -4.45 7.86
CA PHE A 122 -1.07 -4.61 7.04
C PHE A 122 -0.82 -4.17 5.61
N GLN A 123 -1.51 -4.82 4.69
CA GLN A 123 -1.57 -4.45 3.28
C GLN A 123 -3.01 -4.51 2.82
N SER A 124 -3.34 -3.67 1.84
CA SER A 124 -4.62 -3.72 1.12
C SER A 124 -4.38 -3.40 -0.34
N ALA A 125 -5.42 -3.48 -1.16
CA ALA A 125 -5.33 -3.43 -2.60
C ALA A 125 -6.24 -2.37 -3.21
N PHE A 126 -5.76 -1.70 -4.26
CA PHE A 126 -6.58 -0.86 -5.13
C PHE A 126 -6.38 -1.28 -6.58
N ILE A 127 -7.44 -1.22 -7.39
CA ILE A 127 -7.29 -1.30 -8.85
C ILE A 127 -6.93 0.10 -9.36
N ILE A 128 -5.84 0.26 -10.11
CA ILE A 128 -5.38 1.53 -10.68
C ILE A 128 -5.14 1.41 -12.19
N ASP A 129 -5.21 2.52 -12.91
CA ASP A 129 -5.09 2.55 -14.37
C ASP A 129 -3.64 2.78 -14.85
N SER A 130 -2.73 3.16 -13.96
CA SER A 130 -1.30 3.28 -14.25
C SER A 130 -0.47 3.24 -12.97
N VAL A 131 0.78 2.77 -13.07
CA VAL A 131 1.71 2.72 -11.94
C VAL A 131 2.57 3.98 -11.90
N ALA A 132 2.31 4.83 -10.91
CA ALA A 132 3.08 6.06 -10.72
C ALA A 132 4.54 5.80 -10.31
N LYS A 133 5.38 6.85 -10.39
CA LYS A 133 6.80 6.74 -10.04
C LYS A 133 7.00 6.69 -8.53
N GLU A 134 6.14 7.37 -7.80
CA GLU A 134 6.22 7.64 -6.38
C GLU A 134 5.67 6.45 -5.56
N SER A 135 5.96 6.45 -4.27
CA SER A 135 5.50 5.41 -3.35
C SER A 135 3.99 5.51 -3.12
N HIS A 136 3.35 4.35 -3.01
CA HIS A 136 1.94 4.25 -2.65
C HIS A 136 1.79 3.89 -1.18
N ARG A 137 0.74 4.41 -0.54
CA ARG A 137 0.34 4.03 0.81
C ARG A 137 -1.18 4.06 0.90
N ILE A 138 -1.75 3.15 1.67
CA ILE A 138 -3.16 3.18 1.99
C ILE A 138 -3.33 3.68 3.42
N PHE A 139 -4.27 4.58 3.64
CA PHE A 139 -4.66 5.04 4.97
C PHE A 139 -6.15 4.79 5.17
N GLU A 140 -6.51 4.28 6.34
CA GLU A 140 -7.88 4.36 6.83
C GLU A 140 -8.12 5.76 7.39
N ILE A 141 -9.18 6.45 6.96
CA ILE A 141 -9.46 7.83 7.38
C ILE A 141 -10.20 7.86 8.70
N SER A 142 -9.82 8.82 9.56
CA SER A 142 -10.47 9.12 10.83
C SER A 142 -11.18 10.47 10.78
N GLY A 143 -12.47 10.47 11.13
CA GLY A 143 -13.32 11.67 11.20
C GLY A 143 -13.94 12.08 9.86
N ASP A 144 -14.90 12.99 9.92
CA ASP A 144 -15.76 13.40 8.80
C ASP A 144 -15.46 14.80 8.25
N SER A 145 -14.27 15.35 8.55
CA SER A 145 -13.90 16.69 8.08
C SER A 145 -13.87 16.82 6.55
N MET A 146 -13.71 15.71 5.83
CA MET A 146 -13.71 15.65 4.38
C MET A 146 -15.02 15.08 3.82
N ASN A 147 -16.07 14.96 4.64
CA ASN A 147 -17.35 14.41 4.28
C ASN A 147 -18.40 15.51 4.13
N ASP A 148 -18.61 15.98 2.90
CA ASP A 148 -19.65 16.93 2.53
C ASP A 148 -20.88 16.25 1.91
N GLY A 149 -20.93 14.91 1.92
CA GLY A 149 -21.96 14.12 1.25
C GLY A 149 -21.87 14.07 -0.28
N SER A 150 -20.88 14.73 -0.89
CA SER A 150 -20.70 14.74 -2.34
C SER A 150 -20.05 13.44 -2.84
N ILE A 151 -19.99 13.26 -4.17
CA ILE A 151 -19.22 12.18 -4.78
C ILE A 151 -17.71 12.30 -4.50
N HIS A 152 -17.23 13.47 -4.07
CA HIS A 152 -15.84 13.73 -3.73
C HIS A 152 -15.56 13.51 -2.24
N ALA A 153 -16.60 13.41 -1.40
CA ALA A 153 -16.51 13.17 0.04
C ALA A 153 -15.59 11.99 0.42
N ILE A 154 -14.78 12.18 1.45
CA ILE A 154 -13.95 11.14 2.06
C ILE A 154 -14.46 10.98 3.50
N PRO A 155 -15.43 10.08 3.72
CA PRO A 155 -16.04 9.87 5.03
C PRO A 155 -15.10 9.16 6.01
N ASN A 156 -15.44 9.23 7.28
CA ASN A 156 -14.82 8.42 8.32
C ASN A 156 -14.82 6.93 7.92
N LYS A 157 -13.73 6.22 8.24
CA LYS A 157 -13.49 4.81 7.90
C LYS A 157 -13.27 4.49 6.41
N ALA A 158 -13.28 5.49 5.53
CA ALA A 158 -12.87 5.30 4.14
C ALA A 158 -11.39 4.88 4.07
N PHE A 159 -11.05 4.00 3.13
CA PHE A 159 -9.66 3.70 2.79
C PHE A 159 -9.25 4.55 1.59
N VAL A 160 -8.11 5.23 1.68
CA VAL A 160 -7.59 6.07 0.60
C VAL A 160 -6.23 5.61 0.14
N LEU A 161 -6.03 5.57 -1.18
CA LEU A 161 -4.73 5.34 -1.80
C LEU A 161 -4.04 6.69 -2.01
N GLY A 162 -2.96 6.90 -1.27
CA GLY A 162 -2.11 8.07 -1.32
C GLY A 162 -0.84 7.84 -2.13
N LEU A 163 -0.48 8.82 -2.95
CA LEU A 163 0.77 8.88 -3.72
C LEU A 163 1.75 9.86 -3.04
N GLY A 164 2.91 9.38 -2.62
CA GLY A 164 3.89 10.15 -1.87
C GLY A 164 4.37 11.39 -2.62
N GLN A 165 4.37 12.54 -1.95
CA GLN A 165 4.81 13.82 -2.50
C GLN A 165 6.04 14.34 -1.77
N LYS A 166 6.94 14.96 -2.53
CA LYS A 166 8.08 15.69 -1.97
C LYS A 166 7.61 17.04 -1.46
N LYS A 167 8.01 17.40 -0.23
CA LYS A 167 7.63 18.69 0.38
C LYS A 167 8.10 19.88 -0.46
N GLU A 168 9.25 19.74 -1.14
CA GLU A 168 9.80 20.76 -2.02
C GLU A 168 8.90 21.07 -3.23
N TRP A 169 8.01 20.15 -3.63
CA TRP A 169 7.06 20.40 -4.70
C TRP A 169 5.92 21.30 -4.26
N LEU A 170 5.48 21.20 -3.01
CA LEU A 170 4.42 22.07 -2.45
C LEU A 170 4.90 23.51 -2.27
N VAL A 171 6.20 23.72 -2.15
CA VAL A 171 6.80 25.07 -2.07
C VAL A 171 6.91 25.72 -3.45
N LYS A 172 6.93 24.91 -4.51
CA LYS A 172 6.88 25.40 -5.89
C LYS A 172 5.41 25.70 -6.19
N ASN A 173 5.12 26.90 -6.69
CA ASN A 173 3.76 27.29 -7.09
C ASN A 173 3.35 26.54 -8.38
N ASP A 174 3.15 25.23 -8.27
CA ASP A 174 2.56 24.39 -9.30
C ASP A 174 1.07 24.26 -8.98
N ASP A 175 0.24 24.95 -9.77
CA ASP A 175 -1.21 25.00 -9.57
C ASP A 175 -1.86 23.61 -9.68
N THR A 176 -1.18 22.63 -10.26
CA THR A 176 -1.69 21.26 -10.36
C THR A 176 -1.73 20.52 -9.02
N LEU A 177 -1.10 21.05 -7.96
CA LEU A 177 -1.06 20.45 -6.62
C LEU A 177 -2.18 20.97 -5.70
N TRP A 178 -2.89 22.01 -6.09
CA TRP A 178 -3.91 22.63 -5.25
C TRP A 178 -5.32 22.11 -5.53
N ASN A 179 -6.22 22.35 -4.59
CA ASN A 179 -7.61 21.90 -4.59
C ASN A 179 -7.76 20.38 -4.69
N LYS A 180 -6.74 19.63 -4.26
CA LYS A 180 -6.72 18.17 -4.20
C LYS A 180 -6.70 17.68 -2.76
N PRO A 181 -7.27 16.49 -2.48
CA PRO A 181 -7.24 15.90 -1.15
C PRO A 181 -5.89 15.21 -0.88
N TYR A 182 -5.39 15.37 0.34
CA TYR A 182 -4.12 14.84 0.81
C TYR A 182 -4.27 14.18 2.17
N VAL A 183 -3.49 13.13 2.40
CA VAL A 183 -3.14 12.68 3.76
C VAL A 183 -1.83 13.35 4.17
N LEU A 184 -1.86 14.02 5.30
CA LEU A 184 -0.74 14.70 5.92
C LEU A 184 -0.35 13.93 7.17
N VAL A 185 0.87 13.40 7.19
CA VAL A 185 1.45 12.75 8.37
C VAL A 185 2.26 13.81 9.09
N CYS A 186 1.75 14.28 10.22
CA CYS A 186 2.39 15.29 11.07
C CYS A 186 3.13 14.64 12.24
N LYS A 187 3.91 15.43 12.98
CA LYS A 187 4.60 14.98 14.21
C LYS A 187 3.64 14.53 15.31
N ASP A 188 2.41 15.03 15.33
CA ASP A 188 1.41 14.82 16.39
C ASP A 188 0.18 14.02 15.91
N ARG A 189 -0.14 14.04 14.62
CA ARG A 189 -1.35 13.42 14.06
C ARG A 189 -1.21 13.04 12.60
N ILE A 190 -2.10 12.18 12.11
CA ILE A 190 -2.34 11.98 10.66
C ILE A 190 -3.71 12.56 10.33
N THR A 191 -3.81 13.39 9.30
CA THR A 191 -5.06 14.08 8.93
C THR A 191 -5.30 14.08 7.44
N CYS A 192 -6.56 14.04 7.03
CA CYS A 192 -7.00 14.17 5.64
C CYS A 192 -7.58 15.57 5.42
N LYS A 193 -7.05 16.31 4.45
CA LYS A 193 -7.45 17.70 4.14
C LYS A 193 -7.32 17.98 2.65
N GLN A 194 -8.08 18.96 2.14
CA GLN A 194 -7.77 19.55 0.84
C GLN A 194 -6.67 20.59 1.03
N LEU A 195 -5.63 20.57 0.18
CA LEU A 195 -4.63 21.63 0.18
C LEU A 195 -5.03 22.70 -0.83
N THR A 196 -5.14 23.96 -0.39
CA THR A 196 -5.55 25.09 -1.25
C THR A 196 -4.39 26.01 -1.61
N GLY A 197 -3.24 25.88 -0.95
CA GLY A 197 -2.05 26.66 -1.26
C GLY A 197 -0.93 26.49 -0.25
N TYR A 198 0.14 27.25 -0.45
CA TYR A 198 1.29 27.37 0.45
C TYR A 198 1.62 28.85 0.68
N ARG A 199 1.66 29.27 1.96
CA ARG A 199 2.02 30.63 2.37
C ARG A 199 3.52 30.72 2.62
N LYS A 200 4.22 31.53 1.84
CA LYS A 200 5.70 31.66 1.91
C LYS A 200 6.16 32.38 3.17
N GLU A 201 5.37 33.34 3.65
CA GLU A 201 5.69 34.17 4.82
C GLU A 201 5.71 33.33 6.10
N THR A 202 4.70 32.46 6.29
CA THR A 202 4.57 31.58 7.46
C THR A 202 5.14 30.19 7.25
N LYS A 203 5.57 29.87 6.02
CA LYS A 203 6.03 28.53 5.60
C LYS A 203 5.01 27.42 5.91
N ALA A 204 3.74 27.71 5.69
CA ALA A 204 2.63 26.85 6.05
C ALA A 204 1.76 26.45 4.86
N LEU A 205 1.24 25.22 4.89
CA LEU A 205 0.22 24.74 3.97
C LEU A 205 -1.15 25.25 4.39
N GLN A 206 -1.96 25.68 3.43
CA GLN A 206 -3.35 26.07 3.65
C GLN A 206 -4.21 24.82 3.52
N CYS A 207 -4.84 24.42 4.63
CA CYS A 207 -5.64 23.21 4.74
C CYS A 207 -7.12 23.57 4.82
N HIS A 208 -7.90 23.02 3.89
CA HIS A 208 -9.35 23.18 3.80
C HIS A 208 -10.09 21.89 4.15
N ASN A 209 -11.23 22.03 4.82
CA ASN A 209 -12.17 20.95 5.10
C ASN A 209 -13.36 21.03 4.15
N LEU A 210 -13.70 19.92 3.48
CA LEU A 210 -14.91 19.90 2.64
C LEU A 210 -16.19 19.99 3.46
N ASN A 211 -16.20 19.39 4.66
CA ASN A 211 -17.34 19.46 5.55
C ASN A 211 -17.43 20.85 6.18
N SER A 212 -18.52 21.57 5.88
CA SER A 212 -18.75 22.95 6.35
C SER A 212 -19.33 23.07 7.75
N SER A 213 -19.41 21.97 8.51
CA SER A 213 -19.90 22.01 9.89
C SER A 213 -18.98 22.87 10.77
N PRO A 214 -19.49 23.64 11.76
CA PRO A 214 -18.73 24.67 12.49
C PRO A 214 -17.46 24.17 13.20
N GLU A 215 -17.39 22.89 13.55
CA GLU A 215 -16.25 22.22 14.17
C GLU A 215 -15.07 22.02 13.21
N TYR A 216 -15.29 22.12 11.90
CA TYR A 216 -14.27 21.93 10.86
C TYR A 216 -13.89 23.27 10.24
N GLN A 217 -12.93 23.95 10.87
CA GLN A 217 -12.40 25.22 10.37
C GLN A 217 -11.11 25.01 9.60
N ASP A 218 -10.94 25.80 8.53
CA ASP A 218 -9.70 25.86 7.78
C ASP A 218 -8.57 26.39 8.66
N PHE A 219 -7.36 25.91 8.39
CA PHE A 219 -6.20 26.25 9.19
C PHE A 219 -4.92 26.23 8.37
N GLU A 220 -3.88 26.86 8.90
CA GLU A 220 -2.52 26.78 8.37
C GLU A 220 -1.73 25.71 9.12
N LEU A 221 -0.99 24.89 8.37
CA LEU A 221 -0.14 23.82 8.91
C LEU A 221 1.33 24.10 8.57
N PRO A 222 2.20 24.36 9.56
CA PRO A 222 3.62 24.56 9.32
C PRO A 222 4.24 23.37 8.60
N LEU A 223 4.94 23.62 7.48
CA LEU A 223 5.52 22.54 6.67
C LEU A 223 6.59 21.73 7.41
N GLU A 224 7.22 22.34 8.44
CA GLU A 224 8.18 21.68 9.31
C GLU A 224 7.57 20.61 10.23
N ASP A 225 6.26 20.71 10.51
CA ASP A 225 5.53 19.73 11.31
C ASP A 225 5.00 18.56 10.49
N VAL A 226 5.09 18.66 9.16
CA VAL A 226 4.69 17.60 8.24
C VAL A 226 5.87 16.66 8.00
N LEU A 227 5.75 15.41 8.44
CA LEU A 227 6.75 14.36 8.24
C LEU A 227 6.66 13.78 6.82
N GLN A 228 5.46 13.47 6.34
CA GLN A 228 5.20 12.94 5.00
C GLN A 228 3.89 13.51 4.42
N VAL A 229 3.81 13.58 3.09
CA VAL A 229 2.62 14.04 2.35
C VAL A 229 2.25 13.00 1.31
N PHE A 230 0.95 12.69 1.22
CA PHE A 230 0.42 11.77 0.22
C PHE A 230 -0.80 12.39 -0.48
N MET A 231 -0.71 12.59 -1.79
CA MET A 231 -1.85 13.04 -2.61
C MET A 231 -2.82 11.87 -2.80
N ILE A 232 -4.09 12.06 -2.49
CA ILE A 232 -5.09 10.99 -2.61
C ILE A 232 -5.49 10.85 -4.08
N VAL A 233 -5.28 9.66 -4.64
CA VAL A 233 -5.60 9.34 -6.05
C VAL A 233 -6.79 8.41 -6.19
N LYS A 234 -7.16 7.69 -5.12
CA LYS A 234 -8.33 6.81 -5.11
C LYS A 234 -8.85 6.62 -3.69
N LYS A 235 -10.14 6.31 -3.56
CA LYS A 235 -10.80 5.98 -2.28
C LYS A 235 -11.69 4.76 -2.44
N GLN A 236 -11.89 4.04 -1.35
CA GLN A 236 -12.81 2.93 -1.20
C GLN A 236 -13.61 3.18 0.08
N LEU A 237 -14.93 3.08 -0.02
CA LEU A 237 -15.88 3.29 1.06
C LEU A 237 -16.33 1.95 1.65
#